data_AF-A0A7Z9N6M0-F1
#
_entry.id   AF-A0A7Z9N6M0-F1
#
_cell.length_a   1.000
_cell.length_b   1.000
_cell.length_c   1.000
_cell.angle_alpha   90.00
_cell.angle_beta   90.00
_cell.angle_gamma   90.00
#
_symmetry.space_group_name_H-M   'P 1'
#
loop_
_entity.id
_entity.type
_entity.pdbx_description
1 polymer ?
#
loop_
_entity_poly.entity_id
_entity_poly.type
_entity_poly.pdbx_seq_one_letter_code
_entity_poly.pdbx_strand_id
1 'polypeptide(L)'
;MNIRSILPYFCLLVSLALAEIDSTAASHDPWFAYDKVLHFGVSCSIVLSTQYVLAEKMNVNENEAVPVGVICSLGNGIIKEIWDSRQPGGFISRRDLIVDIAGILVGIWIISL
;
A
#
# COMPACT_ATOMS: atom_id res chain seq x y z
N MET A 1 1.18 27.65 1.97
CA MET A 1 1.05 26.22 1.60
C MET A 1 -0.33 25.78 2.03
N ASN A 2 -1.20 25.37 1.11
CA ASN A 2 -2.63 25.13 1.39
C ASN A 2 -2.76 23.81 2.18
N ILE A 3 -3.61 23.76 3.22
CA ILE A 3 -3.70 22.59 4.12
C ILE A 3 -4.10 21.30 3.36
N ARG A 4 -4.88 21.49 2.29
CA ARG A 4 -5.28 20.44 1.33
C ARG A 4 -4.09 19.78 0.63
N SER A 5 -3.03 20.55 0.40
CA SER A 5 -1.80 20.06 -0.24
C SER A 5 -0.91 19.29 0.72
N ILE A 6 -1.06 19.47 2.04
CA ILE A 6 -0.18 18.91 3.08
C ILE A 6 -0.75 17.60 3.63
N LEU A 7 -2.08 17.53 3.74
CA LEU A 7 -2.82 16.40 4.32
C LEU A 7 -2.41 15.02 3.76
N PRO A 8 -2.27 14.80 2.43
CA PRO A 8 -1.90 13.48 1.92
C PRO A 8 -0.48 13.06 2.33
N TYR A 9 0.48 14.00 2.35
CA TYR A 9 1.85 13.73 2.79
C TYR A 9 1.91 13.44 4.30
N PHE A 10 1.10 14.13 5.09
CA PHE A 10 0.99 13.88 6.52
C PHE A 10 0.42 12.48 6.82
N CYS A 11 -0.64 12.08 6.11
CA CYS A 11 -1.21 10.73 6.25
C CYS A 11 -0.19 9.64 5.89
N LEU A 12 0.58 9.81 4.81
CA LEU A 12 1.65 8.88 4.43
C LEU A 12 2.73 8.75 5.51
N LEU A 13 3.13 9.85 6.15
CA LEU A 13 4.12 9.85 7.22
C LEU A 13 3.62 9.16 8.49
N VAL A 14 2.35 9.35 8.85
CA VAL A 14 1.74 8.72 10.03
C VAL A 14 1.62 7.20 9.85
N SER A 15 1.21 6.73 8.66
CA SER A 15 1.13 5.30 8.36
C SER A 15 2.49 4.61 8.49
N LEU A 16 3.58 5.28 8.09
CA LEU A 16 4.92 4.74 8.23
C LEU A 16 5.36 4.66 9.71
N ALA A 17 4.99 5.65 10.53
CA ALA A 17 5.31 5.66 11.95
C ALA A 17 4.57 4.59 12.77
N LEU A 18 3.43 4.11 12.25
CA LEU A 18 2.60 3.08 12.89
C LEU A 18 2.76 1.70 12.22
N ALA A 19 3.77 1.53 11.36
CA ALA A 19 4.01 0.24 10.71
C ALA A 19 4.28 -0.85 11.76
N GLU A 20 3.47 -1.90 11.74
CA GLU A 20 3.65 -3.06 12.61
C GLU A 20 4.94 -3.79 12.24
N ILE A 21 5.57 -4.40 13.25
CA ILE A 21 6.74 -5.25 13.04
C ILE A 21 6.24 -6.63 12.64
N ASP A 22 6.68 -7.13 11.48
CA ASP A 22 6.44 -8.52 11.14
C ASP A 22 7.21 -9.43 12.12
N SER A 23 6.45 -10.29 12.79
CA SER A 23 6.95 -11.26 13.78
C SER A 23 7.10 -12.66 13.19
N THR A 24 6.77 -12.83 11.91
CA THR A 24 6.89 -14.08 11.17
C THR A 24 8.35 -14.37 10.86
N ALA A 25 8.81 -15.59 11.14
CA ALA A 25 10.17 -16.00 10.77
C ALA A 25 10.26 -16.27 9.25
N ALA A 26 11.40 -15.93 8.63
CA ALA A 26 11.64 -16.15 7.20
C ALA A 26 11.43 -17.60 6.72
N SER A 27 11.69 -18.58 7.60
CA SER A 27 11.47 -20.01 7.31
C SER A 27 9.99 -20.42 7.34
N HIS A 28 9.11 -19.53 7.79
CA HIS A 28 7.70 -19.79 8.01
C HIS A 28 6.82 -18.63 7.50
N ASP A 29 7.06 -18.20 6.26
CA ASP A 29 6.20 -17.29 5.50
C ASP A 29 5.17 -18.10 4.68
N PRO A 30 3.93 -18.35 5.14
CA PRO A 30 2.93 -19.11 4.38
C PRO A 30 2.17 -18.22 3.38
N TRP A 31 1.68 -18.83 2.29
CA TRP A 31 0.82 -18.13 1.31
C TRP A 31 -0.56 -17.75 1.85
N PHE A 32 -1.03 -18.43 2.89
CA PHE A 32 -2.36 -18.24 3.47
C PHE A 32 -2.22 -17.88 4.95
N ALA A 33 -1.85 -16.63 5.21
CA ALA A 33 -1.80 -16.05 6.55
C ALA A 33 -2.59 -14.74 6.60
N TYR A 34 -2.94 -14.34 7.83
CA TYR A 34 -3.60 -13.06 8.10
C TYR A 34 -2.81 -11.88 7.53
N ASP A 35 -1.49 -11.92 7.65
CA ASP A 35 -0.57 -10.95 7.06
C ASP A 35 -0.79 -10.75 5.54
N LYS A 36 -0.99 -11.83 4.77
CA LYS A 36 -1.31 -11.75 3.33
C LYS A 36 -2.64 -11.05 3.06
N VAL A 37 -3.64 -11.28 3.92
CA VAL A 37 -4.92 -10.57 3.80
C VAL A 37 -4.72 -9.07 4.03
N LEU A 38 -3.85 -8.70 4.97
CA LEU A 38 -3.52 -7.32 5.27
C LEU A 38 -2.80 -6.64 4.10
N HIS A 39 -1.77 -7.28 3.53
CA HIS A 39 -1.08 -6.81 2.33
C HIS A 39 -2.06 -6.55 1.17
N PHE A 40 -2.90 -7.54 0.85
CA PHE A 40 -3.90 -7.42 -0.20
C PHE A 40 -4.90 -6.28 0.06
N GLY A 41 -5.43 -6.21 1.28
CA GLY A 41 -6.46 -5.25 1.65
C GLY A 41 -5.94 -3.82 1.67
N VAL A 42 -4.75 -3.60 2.26
CA VAL A 42 -4.10 -2.30 2.34
C VAL A 42 -3.71 -1.81 0.94
N SER A 43 -3.11 -2.66 0.11
CA SER A 43 -2.69 -2.26 -1.24
C SER A 43 -3.89 -1.88 -2.12
N CYS A 44 -4.95 -2.68 -2.10
CA CYS A 44 -6.21 -2.36 -2.76
C CYS A 44 -6.81 -1.03 -2.25
N SER A 45 -6.84 -0.85 -0.93
CA SER A 45 -7.38 0.35 -0.30
C SER A 45 -6.60 1.61 -0.63
N ILE A 46 -5.27 1.55 -0.74
CA ILE A 46 -4.44 2.70 -1.14
C ILE A 46 -4.79 3.14 -2.56
N VAL A 47 -4.95 2.20 -3.50
CA VAL A 47 -5.35 2.52 -4.88
C VAL A 47 -6.71 3.20 -4.92
N LEU A 48 -7.72 2.59 -4.29
CA LEU A 48 -9.09 3.11 -4.26
C LEU A 48 -9.17 4.49 -3.58
N SER A 49 -8.58 4.64 -2.41
CA SER A 49 -8.64 5.89 -1.64
C SER A 49 -7.88 7.02 -2.32
N THR A 50 -6.71 6.74 -2.89
CA THR A 50 -5.93 7.75 -3.63
C THR A 50 -6.68 8.21 -4.87
N GLN A 51 -7.22 7.27 -5.66
CA GLN A 51 -8.00 7.62 -6.83
C GLN A 51 -9.23 8.46 -6.45
N TYR A 52 -9.99 8.05 -5.42
CA TYR A 52 -11.16 8.80 -4.96
C TYR A 52 -10.79 10.22 -4.50
N VAL A 53 -9.73 10.40 -3.72
CA VAL A 53 -9.33 11.73 -3.26
C VAL A 53 -8.92 12.61 -4.44
N LEU A 54 -8.13 12.07 -5.37
CA LEU A 54 -7.65 12.85 -6.51
C LEU A 54 -8.78 13.19 -7.49
N ALA A 55 -9.58 12.23 -7.89
CA ALA A 55 -10.68 12.43 -8.83
C ALA A 55 -11.81 13.24 -8.22
N GLU A 56 -12.34 12.81 -7.07
CA GLU A 56 -13.59 13.38 -6.52
C GLU A 56 -13.37 14.60 -5.62
N LYS A 57 -12.20 14.74 -4.97
CA LYS A 57 -11.94 15.85 -4.04
C LYS A 57 -10.99 16.89 -4.59
N MET A 58 -10.14 16.51 -5.54
CA MET A 58 -9.16 17.41 -6.15
C MET A 58 -9.41 17.69 -7.63
N ASN A 59 -10.44 17.06 -8.24
CA ASN A 59 -10.84 17.27 -9.62
C ASN A 59 -9.71 16.95 -10.63
N VAL A 60 -8.85 15.99 -10.28
CA VAL A 60 -7.80 15.43 -11.14
C VAL A 60 -8.45 14.42 -12.08
N ASN A 61 -7.95 14.32 -13.32
CA ASN A 61 -8.49 13.35 -14.28
C ASN A 61 -8.28 11.91 -13.75
N GLU A 62 -9.26 11.03 -13.91
CA GLU A 62 -9.13 9.62 -13.49
C GLU A 62 -7.92 8.92 -14.11
N ASN A 63 -7.62 9.22 -15.38
CA ASN A 63 -6.46 8.68 -16.09
C ASN A 63 -5.12 9.11 -15.45
N GLU A 64 -5.12 10.22 -14.72
CA GLU A 64 -3.96 10.71 -13.97
C GLU A 64 -3.99 10.23 -12.51
N ALA A 65 -5.17 10.04 -11.93
CA ALA A 65 -5.35 9.63 -10.54
C ALA A 65 -4.99 8.16 -10.27
N VAL A 66 -5.36 7.24 -11.18
CA VAL A 66 -5.08 5.80 -11.02
C VAL A 66 -3.58 5.50 -10.94
N PRO A 67 -2.72 6.02 -11.85
CA PRO A 67 -1.27 5.80 -11.75
C PRO A 67 -0.66 6.27 -10.43
N VAL A 68 -1.16 7.37 -9.85
CA VAL A 68 -0.68 7.87 -8.55
C VAL A 68 -1.02 6.87 -7.44
N GLY A 69 -2.25 6.35 -7.41
CA GLY A 69 -2.65 5.31 -6.46
C GLY A 69 -1.80 4.05 -6.55
N VAL A 70 -1.49 3.60 -7.77
CA VAL A 70 -0.61 2.44 -8.02
C VAL A 70 0.81 2.69 -7.49
N ILE A 71 1.41 3.85 -7.79
CA ILE A 71 2.76 4.20 -7.33
C ILE A 71 2.80 4.29 -5.79
N CYS A 72 1.80 4.94 -5.19
CA CYS A 72 1.67 5.02 -3.73
C CYS A 72 1.57 3.63 -3.10
N SER A 73 0.76 2.74 -3.66
CA SER A 73 0.58 1.39 -3.14
C SER A 73 1.83 0.52 -3.30
N LEU A 74 2.47 0.53 -4.48
CA LEU A 74 3.72 -0.20 -4.70
C LEU A 74 4.83 0.32 -3.79
N GLY A 75 4.94 1.65 -3.68
CA GLY A 75 5.90 2.29 -2.79
C GLY A 75 5.69 1.88 -1.34
N ASN A 76 4.43 1.83 -0.88
CA ASN A 76 4.09 1.40 0.48
C ASN A 76 4.55 -0.05 0.74
N GLY A 77 4.20 -0.99 -0.15
CA GLY A 77 4.62 -2.40 -0.01
C GLY A 77 6.14 -2.58 0.00
N ILE A 78 6.85 -1.94 -0.94
CA ILE A 78 8.32 -2.00 -0.99
C ILE A 78 8.96 -1.40 0.27
N ILE A 79 8.48 -0.25 0.73
CA ILE A 79 9.02 0.40 1.93
C ILE A 79 8.79 -0.47 3.16
N LYS A 80 7.61 -1.09 3.29
CA LYS A 80 7.30 -2.03 4.37
C LYS A 80 8.27 -3.21 4.38
N GLU A 81 8.47 -3.87 3.24
CA GLU A 81 9.38 -5.02 3.16
C GLU A 81 10.85 -4.65 3.47
N ILE A 82 11.28 -3.47 3.03
CA ILE A 82 12.61 -2.95 3.39
C ILE A 82 12.68 -2.68 4.90
N TRP A 83 11.61 -2.14 5.49
CA TRP A 83 11.53 -1.89 6.93
C TRP A 83 11.62 -3.19 7.73
N ASP A 84 10.86 -4.22 7.35
CA ASP A 84 10.85 -5.52 8.01
C ASP A 84 12.20 -6.21 7.94
N SER A 85 12.88 -6.14 6.78
CA SER A 85 14.23 -6.70 6.63
C SER A 85 15.29 -6.08 7.55
N ARG A 86 15.02 -4.89 8.12
CA ARG A 86 15.90 -4.21 9.08
C ARG A 86 15.60 -4.58 10.53
N GLN A 87 14.50 -5.28 10.79
CA GLN A 87 14.13 -5.72 12.13
C GLN A 87 14.89 -7.01 12.51
N PRO A 88 15.10 -7.28 13.81
CA PRO A 88 15.77 -8.49 14.25
C PRO A 88 15.06 -9.77 13.76
N GLY A 89 15.71 -10.54 12.88
CA GLY A 89 15.13 -11.76 12.32
C GLY A 89 14.14 -11.53 11.17
N GLY A 90 13.94 -10.28 10.75
CA GLY A 90 13.09 -9.93 9.61
C GLY A 90 13.75 -10.21 8.25
N PHE A 91 12.94 -10.21 7.20
CA PHE A 91 13.34 -10.55 5.85
C PHE A 91 12.46 -9.83 4.83
N ILE A 92 12.84 -9.87 3.55
CA ILE A 92 11.99 -9.43 2.45
C ILE A 92 11.18 -10.62 1.95
N SER A 93 9.88 -10.54 2.06
CA SER A 93 8.92 -11.51 1.56
C SER A 93 8.52 -11.18 0.13
N ARG A 94 8.91 -12.05 -0.80
CA ARG A 94 8.43 -11.97 -2.19
C ARG A 94 6.93 -12.26 -2.30
N ARG A 95 6.38 -13.01 -1.33
CA ARG A 95 4.96 -13.38 -1.33
C ARG A 95 4.11 -12.17 -1.02
N ASP A 96 4.55 -11.34 -0.07
CA ASP A 96 3.91 -10.07 0.26
C ASP A 96 3.88 -9.12 -0.92
N LEU A 97 5.02 -8.96 -1.62
CA LEU A 97 5.06 -8.16 -2.83
C LEU A 97 4.10 -8.65 -3.93
N ILE A 98 3.95 -9.98 -4.08
CA ILE A 98 2.99 -10.56 -5.05
C ILE A 98 1.55 -10.27 -4.62
N VAL A 99 1.26 -10.38 -3.33
CA VAL A 99 -0.06 -10.14 -2.77
C VAL A 99 -0.43 -8.65 -2.81
N ASP A 100 0.54 -7.76 -2.60
CA ASP A 100 0.39 -6.32 -2.82
C ASP A 100 -0.01 -6.04 -4.27
N ILE A 101 0.70 -6.62 -5.25
CA ILE A 101 0.36 -6.49 -6.68
C ILE A 101 -1.05 -7.00 -6.96
N ALA A 102 -1.45 -8.13 -6.37
CA ALA A 102 -2.80 -8.67 -6.55
C ALA A 102 -3.88 -7.69 -6.03
N GLY A 103 -3.68 -7.10 -4.86
CA GLY A 103 -4.61 -6.10 -4.31
C GLY A 103 -4.66 -4.82 -5.15
N ILE A 104 -3.53 -4.37 -5.68
CA ILE A 104 -3.47 -3.23 -6.62
C ILE A 104 -4.29 -3.52 -7.88
N LEU A 105 -4.10 -4.69 -8.48
CA LEU A 105 -4.84 -5.07 -9.70
C LEU A 105 -6.35 -5.14 -9.43
N VAL A 106 -6.76 -5.64 -8.26
CA VAL A 106 -8.17 -5.65 -7.86
C VAL A 106 -8.70 -4.23 -7.66
N GLY A 107 -7.92 -3.33 -7.03
CA GLY A 107 -8.29 -1.92 -6.90
C GLY A 107 -8.50 -1.25 -8.26
N ILE A 108 -7.60 -1.47 -9.22
CA ILE A 108 -7.75 -0.99 -10.60
C ILE A 108 -9.02 -1.57 -11.24
N TRP A 109 -9.25 -2.87 -11.08
CA TRP A 109 -10.43 -3.52 -11.64
C TRP A 109 -11.73 -2.93 -11.09
N ILE A 110 -11.81 -2.68 -9.78
CA ILE A 110 -12.98 -2.06 -9.13
C ILE A 110 -13.22 -0.65 -9.69
N ILE A 111 -12.17 0.15 -9.91
CA ILE A 111 -12.29 1.50 -10.49
C ILE A 111 -12.82 1.44 -11.93
N SER A 112 -12.56 0.34 -12.66
CA SER A 112 -13.00 0.17 -14.05
C SER A 112 -14.44 -0.33 -14.22
N LEU A 113 -15.16 -0.64 -13.14
CA LEU A 113 -16.55 -1.09 -13.15
C LEU A 113 -17.52 0.07 -13.40
#